data_AF-A0A922SSQ3-F1
#
_entry.id   AF-A0A922SSQ3-F1
#
_cell.length_a   1.000
_cell.length_b   1.000
_cell.length_c   1.000
_cell.angle_alpha   90.00
_cell.angle_beta   90.00
_cell.angle_gamma   90.00
#
_symmetry.space_group_name_H-M   'P 1'
#
loop_
_entity.id
_entity.type
_entity.pdbx_description
1 polymer ?
#
loop_
_entity_poly.entity_id
_entity_poly.type
_entity_poly.pdbx_seq_one_letter_code
_entity_poly.pdbx_strand_id
1 'polypeptide(L)' 'MSDTPMNTPNETSSSRTKVARPDLFHGDRHKLEDWILQFDLFFRFEDEKVDPTDRGLLMASYMRGTAATCRDVNKQVKLA' A
#
# COMPACT_ATOMS: atom_id res chain seq x y z
N MET A 1 -50.64 -12.78 21.84
CA MET A 1 -49.43 -13.41 21.30
C MET A 1 -48.77 -12.36 20.43
N SER A 2 -47.62 -11.83 20.85
CA SER A 2 -46.98 -10.68 20.22
C SER A 2 -45.71 -11.14 19.55
N ASP A 3 -45.79 -11.34 18.24
CA ASP A 3 -44.63 -11.71 17.41
C ASP A 3 -43.68 -10.51 17.34
N THR A 4 -42.58 -10.60 18.09
CA THR A 4 -41.48 -9.63 18.00
C THR A 4 -40.57 -10.07 16.85
N PRO A 5 -40.39 -9.27 15.79
CA PRO A 5 -39.43 -9.63 14.74
C PRO A 5 -38.02 -9.45 15.32
N MET A 6 -37.33 -10.58 15.51
CA MET A 6 -35.89 -10.62 15.78
C MET A 6 -35.18 -9.95 14.60
N ASN A 7 -34.68 -8.73 14.84
CA ASN A 7 -33.80 -8.03 13.93
C ASN A 7 -32.46 -8.79 13.95
N THR A 8 -32.26 -9.67 12.97
CA THR A 8 -30.98 -10.34 12.75
C THR A 8 -29.96 -9.27 12.38
N PRO A 9 -28.82 -9.14 13.09
CA PRO A 9 -27.74 -8.31 12.63
C PRO A 9 -27.17 -8.97 11.37
N ASN A 10 -27.61 -8.49 10.21
CA ASN A 10 -27.03 -8.80 8.91
C ASN A 10 -25.74 -7.99 8.73
N GLU A 11 -24.82 -8.06 9.69
CA GLU A 11 -23.50 -7.51 9.52
C GLU A 11 -22.54 -8.67 9.31
N THR A 12 -22.54 -9.20 8.09
CA THR A 12 -21.30 -9.73 7.52
C THR A 12 -20.39 -8.52 7.24
N SER A 13 -19.99 -7.82 8.31
CA SER A 13 -18.87 -6.91 8.31
C SER A 13 -17.68 -7.76 7.93
N SER A 14 -17.35 -7.78 6.64
CA SER A 14 -16.06 -8.29 6.16
C SER A 14 -15.02 -7.70 7.11
N SER A 15 -14.37 -8.57 7.89
CA SER A 15 -13.33 -8.26 8.87
C SER A 15 -12.06 -7.82 8.14
N ARG A 16 -12.20 -6.90 7.20
CA ARG A 16 -11.12 -6.28 6.44
C ARG A 16 -10.42 -5.32 7.38
N THR A 17 -9.28 -5.78 7.89
CA THR A 17 -8.38 -4.94 8.67
C THR A 17 -7.94 -3.78 7.77
N LYS A 18 -8.36 -2.56 8.10
CA LYS A 18 -8.01 -1.36 7.34
C LYS A 18 -6.63 -0.90 7.78
N VAL A 19 -5.66 -0.98 6.88
CA VAL A 19 -4.27 -0.57 7.13
C VAL A 19 -4.07 0.87 6.66
N ALA A 20 -3.27 1.64 7.38
CA ALA A 20 -2.92 2.99 6.96
C ALA A 20 -2.12 2.95 5.64
N ARG A 21 -2.29 3.98 4.81
CA ARG A 21 -1.45 4.14 3.62
C ARG A 21 0.01 4.40 4.03
N PRO A 22 0.99 3.88 3.28
CA PRO A 22 2.39 4.16 3.54
C PRO A 22 2.76 5.64 3.41
N ASP A 23 3.79 6.07 4.13
CA ASP A 23 4.31 7.43 4.04
C ASP A 23 5.25 7.63 2.84
N LEU A 24 5.62 8.89 2.56
CA LEU A 24 6.63 9.21 1.54
C LEU A 24 8.04 8.89 2.02
N PHE A 25 8.83 8.21 1.17
CA PHE A 25 10.21 7.85 1.49
C PHE A 25 11.21 8.83 0.86
N HIS A 26 12.05 9.44 1.69
CA HIS A 26 12.97 10.50 1.26
C HIS A 26 14.41 10.04 1.04
N GLY A 27 14.72 8.75 1.28
CA GLY A 27 16.06 8.18 1.10
C GLY A 27 16.82 7.90 2.40
N ASP A 28 16.18 7.99 3.57
CA ASP A 28 16.79 7.62 4.85
C ASP A 28 16.95 6.10 4.95
N ARG A 29 18.18 5.61 4.81
CA ARG A 29 18.49 4.18 4.80
C ARG A 29 18.10 3.47 6.10
N HIS A 30 18.08 4.17 7.24
CA HIS A 30 17.72 3.57 8.53
C HIS A 30 16.22 3.27 8.63
N LYS A 31 15.39 3.88 7.78
CA LYS A 31 13.93 3.71 7.75
C LYS A 31 13.45 2.88 6.57
N LEU A 32 14.37 2.38 5.74
CA LEU A 32 14.02 1.70 4.49
C LEU A 32 13.25 0.40 4.76
N GLU A 33 13.72 -0.41 5.70
CA GLU A 33 13.08 -1.70 6.04
C GLU A 33 11.67 -1.49 6.60
N ASP A 34 11.50 -0.55 7.53
CA ASP A 34 10.19 -0.20 8.10
C ASP A 34 9.22 0.29 7.02
N TRP A 35 9.72 1.11 6.08
CA TRP A 35 8.91 1.62 4.98
C TRP A 35 8.48 0.51 4.01
N ILE A 36 9.38 -0.43 3.70
CA ILE A 36 9.04 -1.61 2.88
C ILE A 36 8.00 -2.48 3.59
N LEU A 37 8.15 -2.70 4.91
CA LEU A 37 7.20 -3.48 5.70
C LEU A 37 5.81 -2.83 5.72
N GLN A 38 5.73 -1.50 5.81
CA GLN A 38 4.46 -0.78 5.74
C GLN A 38 3.75 -1.01 4.40
N PHE A 39 4.50 -1.06 3.29
CA PHE A 39 3.95 -1.40 1.97
C PHE A 39 3.51 -2.87 1.87
N ASP A 40 4.27 -3.81 2.42
CA ASP A 40 3.90 -5.22 2.41
C ASP A 40 2.58 -5.45 3.17
N LEU A 41 2.43 -4.80 4.33
CA LEU A 41 1.17 -4.81 5.08
C LEU A 41 0.06 -4.12 4.28
N PHE A 42 0.30 -2.94 3.71
CA PHE A 42 -0.70 -2.24 2.90
C PHE A 42 -1.22 -3.13 1.75
N PHE A 43 -0.32 -3.79 1.00
CA PHE A 43 -0.73 -4.69 -0.08
C PHE A 43 -1.43 -5.94 0.42
N ARG A 44 -1.01 -6.53 1.55
CA ARG A 44 -1.66 -7.73 2.08
C ARG A 44 -3.11 -7.50 2.49
N PHE A 45 -3.43 -6.30 2.96
CA PHE A 45 -4.75 -5.98 3.50
C PHE A 45 -5.63 -5.15 2.54
N GLU A 46 -5.04 -4.41 1.60
CA GLU A 46 -5.74 -3.68 0.53
C GLU A 46 -5.60 -4.31 -0.87
N ASP A 47 -5.13 -5.57 -0.96
CA ASP A 47 -4.66 -6.27 -2.18
C ASP A 47 -5.58 -6.15 -3.39
N GLU A 48 -6.90 -6.15 -3.17
CA GLU A 48 -7.91 -6.16 -4.24
C GLU A 48 -7.80 -5.02 -5.26
N LYS A 49 -7.02 -3.97 -5.01
CA LYS A 49 -6.98 -2.77 -5.85
C LYS A 49 -5.73 -2.60 -6.70
N VAL A 50 -4.68 -3.40 -6.51
CA VAL A 50 -3.39 -3.18 -7.18
C VAL A 50 -2.81 -4.50 -7.68
N ASP A 51 -2.63 -4.61 -9.00
CA ASP A 51 -1.96 -5.76 -9.62
C ASP A 51 -0.54 -5.93 -9.05
N PRO A 52 -0.11 -7.15 -8.67
CA PRO A 52 1.25 -7.42 -8.18
C PRO A 52 2.36 -6.84 -9.06
N THR A 53 2.16 -6.79 -10.38
CA THR A 53 3.09 -6.25 -11.37
C THR A 53 3.25 -4.71 -11.24
N ASP A 54 2.19 -4.03 -10.80
CA ASP A 54 2.16 -2.57 -10.65
C ASP A 54 2.60 -2.09 -9.26
N ARG A 55 2.74 -2.99 -8.28
CA ARG A 55 3.11 -2.64 -6.90
C ARG A 55 4.44 -1.89 -6.84
N GLY A 56 5.44 -2.32 -7.60
CA GLY A 56 6.73 -1.65 -7.67
C GLY A 56 6.62 -0.22 -8.22
N LEU A 57 5.77 0.00 -9.21
CA LEU A 57 5.52 1.32 -9.79
C LEU A 57 4.80 2.23 -8.78
N LEU A 58 3.84 1.68 -8.04
CA LEU A 58 3.16 2.39 -6.95
C LEU A 58 4.14 2.78 -5.84
N MET A 59 4.96 1.84 -5.34
CA MET A 59 6.00 2.14 -4.34
C MET A 59 6.96 3.24 -4.82
N ALA A 60 7.38 3.19 -6.08
CA ALA A 60 8.22 4.22 -6.66
C ALA A 60 7.55 5.60 -6.72
N SER A 61 6.21 5.67 -6.77
CA SER A 61 5.48 6.94 -6.74
C SER A 61 5.50 7.64 -5.37
N TYR A 62 5.86 6.92 -4.30
CA TYR A 62 6.00 7.44 -2.93
C TYR A 62 7.44 7.89 -2.62
N MET A 63 8.40 7.63 -3.51
CA MET A 63 9.78 8.08 -3.35
C MET A 63 9.92 9.58 -3.61
N ARG A 64 10.68 10.27 -2.76
CA ARG A 64 10.97 11.72 -2.82
C ARG A 64 12.45 11.97 -2.52
N GLY A 65 12.90 13.20 -2.76
CA GLY A 65 14.27 13.62 -2.44
C GLY A 65 15.33 12.70 -3.05
N THR A 66 16.30 12.27 -2.25
CA THR A 66 17.40 11.39 -2.69
C THR A 66 16.91 10.05 -3.23
N ALA A 67 15.80 9.51 -2.70
CA ALA A 67 15.22 8.27 -3.22
C ALA A 67 14.64 8.44 -4.63
N ALA A 68 14.18 9.65 -4.98
CA ALA A 68 13.68 9.94 -6.33
C ALA A 68 14.83 10.11 -7.34
N THR A 69 16.03 10.51 -6.91
CA THR A 69 17.19 10.69 -7.80
C THR A 69 17.64 9.38 -8.46
N CYS A 70 17.46 8.24 -7.78
CA CYS A 70 17.72 6.92 -8.36
C CYS A 70 16.75 6.56 -9.52
N ARG A 71 15.56 7.19 -9.58
CA ARG A 71 14.59 6.98 -10.68
C ARG A 71 15.13 7.50 -12.02
N ASP A 72 15.90 8.58 -11.99
CA ASP A 72 16.38 9.24 -13.21
C ASP A 72 17.56 8.50 -13.86
N VAL A 73 18.26 7.63 -13.12
CA VAL A 73 19.34 6.80 -13.69
C VAL A 73 18.79 5.81 -14.73
N ASN A 74 17.55 5.34 -14.57
CA ASN A 74 16.93 4.40 -15.50
C ASN A 74 16.40 5.05 -16.79
N LYS A 75 16.30 6.39 -16.85
CA LYS A 75 16.06 7.10 -18.13
C LYS A 75 17.32 7.19 -18.99
N GLN A 76 18.51 7.21 -18.37
CA GLN A 76 19.77 7.33 -19.09
C GLN A 76 20.19 6.04 -19.82
N VAL A 77 19.67 4.88 -19.42
CA VAL A 77 19.97 3.59 -20.08
C VAL A 77 19.18 3.41 -21.39
N LYS A 78 18.14 4.22 -21.65
CA LYS A 78 17.35 4.15 -22.89
C LYS A 78 17.83 5.11 -23.99
N LEU A 79 18.94 5.83 -23.76
CA LEU A 79 19.51 6.81 -24.69
C LEU A 79 20.97 6.50 -25.10
N ALA A 80 21.48 5.31 -24.79
CA ALA A 80 22.79 4.84 -25.23
C ALA A 80 22.65 3.73 -26.28
#